data_AF-R5D3M0-F1
#
_entry.id   AF-R5D3M0-F1
#
_cell.length_a   1.000
_cell.length_b   1.000
_cell.length_c   1.000
_cell.angle_alpha   90.00
_cell.angle_beta   90.00
_cell.angle_gamma   90.00
#
_symmetry.space_group_name_H-M   'P 1'
#
loop_
_entity.id
_entity.type
_entity.pdbx_description
1 polymer ?
#
loop_
_entity_poly.entity_id
_entity_poly.type
_entity_poly.pdbx_seq_one_letter_code
_entity_poly.pdbx_strand_id
1 'polypeptide(L)'
;MSNGEPFIMDKWYNVAMNSYRGNGGGELLTRGAGIPKDSIKGRIIYESEHDQRYYIMKEIEDAKIVNPKTNDNWKFVPSSLAIPAIRRDKDLLFGNR
;
A
#
# COMPACT_ATOMS: atom_id res chain seq x y z
N MET A 1 8.19 7.03 -8.64
CA MET A 1 6.73 6.99 -8.86
C MET A 1 6.44 5.91 -9.89
N SER A 2 5.20 5.39 -9.97
CA SER A 2 4.85 4.30 -10.90
C SER A 2 5.01 4.66 -12.39
N ASN A 3 5.07 5.96 -12.70
CA ASN A 3 5.35 6.49 -14.02
C ASN A 3 6.86 6.72 -14.29
N GLY A 4 7.76 6.22 -13.44
CA GLY A 4 9.21 6.36 -13.60
C GLY A 4 9.82 7.64 -13.02
N GLU A 5 9.01 8.67 -12.78
CA GLU A 5 9.48 9.94 -12.22
C GLU A 5 9.97 9.78 -10.77
N PRO A 6 10.98 10.55 -10.32
CA PRO A 6 11.41 10.55 -8.93
C PRO A 6 10.31 11.09 -8.00
N PHE A 7 10.36 10.69 -6.73
CA PHE A 7 9.57 11.34 -5.70
C PHE A 7 10.22 12.68 -5.35
N ILE A 8 9.42 13.76 -5.35
CA ILE A 8 9.89 15.12 -5.06
C ILE A 8 9.36 15.48 -3.67
N MET A 9 10.27 15.65 -2.71
CA MET A 9 9.92 15.84 -1.29
C MET A 9 8.98 17.01 -1.04
N ASP A 10 9.16 18.12 -1.76
CA ASP A 10 8.40 19.36 -1.54
C ASP A 10 7.14 19.47 -2.40
N LYS A 11 6.75 18.39 -3.09
CA LYS A 11 5.57 18.36 -3.96
C LYS A 11 4.36 17.78 -3.23
N TRP A 12 3.19 18.35 -3.51
CA TRP A 12 1.91 17.77 -3.07
C TRP A 12 1.45 16.64 -4.00
N TYR A 13 1.03 15.54 -3.40
CA TYR A 13 0.52 14.37 -4.10
C TYR A 13 -0.86 13.98 -3.55
N ASN A 14 -1.78 13.63 -4.45
CA ASN A 14 -3.02 12.97 -4.08
C ASN A 14 -2.73 11.48 -3.87
N VAL A 15 -3.12 10.96 -2.71
CA VAL A 15 -2.86 9.57 -2.32
C VAL A 15 -4.17 8.91 -1.94
N ALA A 16 -4.46 7.76 -2.55
CA ALA A 16 -5.58 6.92 -2.15
C ALA A 16 -5.18 6.06 -0.94
N MET A 17 -5.99 6.08 0.11
CA MET A 17 -5.79 5.30 1.34
C MET A 17 -7.12 4.70 1.78
N ASN A 18 -7.08 3.55 2.46
CA ASN A 18 -8.28 3.07 3.14
C ASN A 18 -8.66 4.00 4.32
N SER A 19 -9.92 3.97 4.74
CA SER A 19 -10.45 4.87 5.77
C SER A 19 -9.71 4.76 7.10
N TYR A 20 -9.30 3.56 7.53
CA TYR A 20 -8.54 3.37 8.76
C TYR A 20 -7.21 4.14 8.73
N ARG A 21 -6.42 4.00 7.66
CA ARG A 21 -5.13 4.68 7.50
C ARG A 21 -5.29 6.17 7.20
N GLY A 22 -6.26 6.53 6.35
CA GLY A 22 -6.59 7.92 6.03
C GLY A 22 -7.00 8.73 7.25
N ASN A 23 -7.64 8.09 8.24
CA ASN A 23 -7.96 8.69 9.53
C ASN A 23 -6.80 8.64 10.55
N GLY A 24 -5.58 8.24 10.16
CA GLY A 24 -4.41 8.18 11.05
C GLY A 24 -4.26 6.90 11.86
N GLY A 25 -4.97 5.83 11.49
CA GLY A 25 -4.83 4.51 12.10
C GLY A 25 -3.45 3.89 11.86
N GLY A 26 -2.93 3.19 12.88
CA GLY A 26 -1.62 2.56 12.89
C GLY A 26 -0.45 3.51 12.62
N GLU A 27 -0.62 4.77 13.01
CA GLU A 27 0.44 5.75 13.32
C GLU A 27 1.37 6.20 12.17
N LEU A 28 1.11 5.78 10.92
CA LEU A 28 1.92 6.17 9.77
C LEU A 28 1.86 7.68 9.48
N LEU A 29 0.65 8.28 9.49
CA LEU A 29 0.49 9.71 9.23
C LEU A 29 0.85 10.56 10.47
N THR A 30 0.50 10.08 11.67
CA THR A 30 0.72 10.84 12.89
C THR A 30 2.16 10.78 13.37
N ARG A 31 2.62 9.63 13.87
CA ARG A 31 4.00 9.49 14.37
C ARG A 31 5.01 9.34 13.24
N GLY A 32 4.64 8.65 12.17
CA GLY A 32 5.53 8.42 11.03
C GLY A 32 5.82 9.70 10.24
N ALA A 33 4.78 10.45 9.87
CA ALA A 33 4.90 11.68 9.09
C ALA A 33 4.79 12.98 9.91
N GLY A 34 4.57 12.90 11.22
CA GLY A 34 4.46 14.06 12.10
C GLY A 34 3.18 14.88 11.95
N ILE A 35 2.13 14.36 11.31
CA ILE A 35 0.89 15.10 11.06
C ILE A 35 0.01 15.09 12.32
N PRO A 36 -0.35 16.24 12.89
CA PRO A 36 -1.27 16.30 14.03
C PRO A 36 -2.62 15.64 13.72
N LYS A 37 -3.17 14.90 14.69
CA LYS A 37 -4.40 14.11 14.51
C LYS A 37 -5.60 14.96 14.10
N ASP A 38 -5.75 16.13 14.72
CA ASP A 38 -6.79 17.12 14.43
C ASP A 38 -6.67 17.72 13.02
N SER A 39 -5.46 17.76 12.46
CA SER A 39 -5.18 18.25 11.11
C SER A 39 -5.48 17.23 10.00
N ILE A 40 -5.74 15.95 10.34
CA ILE A 40 -5.97 14.91 9.33
C ILE A 40 -7.25 15.16 8.55
N LYS A 41 -8.34 15.51 9.22
CA LYS A 41 -9.65 15.71 8.57
C LYS A 41 -9.59 16.76 7.46
N GLY A 42 -8.83 17.83 7.68
CA GLY A 42 -8.65 18.91 6.69
C GLY A 42 -7.81 18.52 5.46
N ARG A 43 -7.17 17.33 5.47
CA ARG A 43 -6.35 16.81 4.35
C ARG A 43 -7.11 15.84 3.47
N ILE A 44 -8.33 15.45 3.86
CA ILE A 44 -9.18 14.56 3.07
C ILE A 44 -9.91 15.41 2.03
N ILE A 45 -9.59 15.19 0.76
CA ILE A 45 -10.23 15.89 -0.36
C ILE A 45 -11.34 15.09 -1.03
N TYR A 46 -11.42 13.79 -0.73
CA TYR A 46 -12.38 12.86 -1.31
C TYR A 46 -12.55 11.63 -0.42
N GLU A 47 -13.79 11.17 -0.28
CA GLU A 47 -14.16 9.89 0.32
C GLU A 47 -15.02 9.13 -0.70
N SER A 48 -14.69 7.87 -0.98
CA SER A 48 -15.48 7.03 -1.87
C SER A 48 -16.77 6.57 -1.20
N GLU A 49 -17.81 6.33 -1.99
CA GLU A 49 -19.11 5.86 -1.50
C GLU A 49 -19.01 4.46 -0.86
N HIS A 50 -18.16 3.61 -1.42
CA HIS A 50 -17.95 2.24 -0.94
C HIS A 50 -16.52 2.03 -0.45
N ASP A 51 -16.30 0.91 0.22
CA ASP A 51 -14.97 0.56 0.73
C ASP A 51 -14.07 -0.03 -0.36
N GLN A 52 -12.78 -0.18 -0.03
CA GLN A 52 -11.79 -0.75 -0.94
C GLN A 52 -12.17 -2.17 -1.43
N ARG A 53 -12.82 -2.99 -0.58
CA ARG A 53 -13.17 -4.36 -0.95
C ARG A 53 -14.25 -4.37 -2.01
N TYR A 54 -15.25 -3.49 -1.90
CA TYR A 54 -16.28 -3.32 -2.93
C TYR A 54 -15.64 -3.09 -4.31
N TYR A 55 -14.76 -2.09 -4.42
CA TYR A 55 -14.14 -1.76 -5.70
C TYR A 55 -13.20 -2.86 -6.21
N ILE A 56 -12.48 -3.55 -5.32
CA ILE A 56 -11.68 -4.73 -5.71
C ILE A 56 -12.59 -5.83 -6.25
N MET A 57 -13.73 -6.12 -5.61
CA MET A 57 -14.68 -7.13 -6.08
C MET A 57 -15.25 -6.76 -7.45
N LYS A 58 -15.66 -5.50 -7.65
CA LYS A 58 -16.13 -5.01 -8.95
C LYS A 58 -15.08 -5.21 -10.05
N GLU A 59 -13.82 -4.88 -9.77
CA GLU A 59 -12.73 -5.09 -10.74
C GLU A 59 -12.53 -6.58 -11.07
N ILE A 60 -12.62 -7.47 -10.07
CA ILE A 60 -12.50 -8.92 -10.28
C ILE A 60 -13.66 -9.45 -11.13
N GLU A 61 -14.89 -9.03 -10.83
CA GLU A 61 -16.09 -9.38 -11.59
C GLU A 61 -15.97 -8.95 -13.06
N ASP A 62 -15.51 -7.72 -13.29
CA ASP A 62 -15.39 -7.15 -14.62
C ASP A 62 -14.24 -7.79 -15.40
N ALA A 63 -13.09 -8.01 -14.75
CA ALA A 63 -11.91 -8.62 -15.37
C ALA A 63 -12.10 -10.12 -15.67
N LYS A 64 -12.98 -10.81 -14.93
CA LYS A 64 -13.26 -12.26 -14.95
C LYS A 64 -12.07 -13.14 -14.59
N ILE A 65 -10.94 -12.97 -15.27
CA ILE A 65 -9.67 -13.64 -15.00
C ILE A 65 -8.67 -12.58 -14.56
N VAL A 66 -8.17 -12.73 -13.34
CA VAL A 66 -7.19 -11.81 -12.76
C VAL A 66 -5.81 -12.45 -12.86
N ASN A 67 -4.88 -11.76 -13.53
CA ASN A 67 -3.47 -12.16 -13.60
C ASN A 67 -2.59 -11.01 -13.09
N PRO A 68 -2.57 -10.76 -11.77
CA PRO A 68 -1.90 -9.60 -11.20
C PRO A 68 -0.40 -9.70 -11.42
N LYS A 69 0.22 -8.57 -11.77
CA LYS A 69 1.68 -8.42 -11.84
C LYS A 69 2.17 -7.61 -10.67
N THR A 70 3.34 -7.97 -10.14
CA THR A 70 3.99 -7.16 -9.12
C THR A 70 4.46 -5.85 -9.75
N ASN A 71 4.30 -4.75 -9.02
CA ASN A 71 4.82 -3.45 -9.44
C ASN A 71 6.28 -3.24 -8.99
N ASP A 72 6.87 -4.22 -8.29
CA ASP A 72 8.23 -4.20 -7.74
C ASP A 72 8.58 -2.93 -6.92
N ASN A 73 7.56 -2.29 -6.34
CA ASN A 73 7.66 -1.05 -5.58
C ASN A 73 8.34 -1.20 -4.21
N TRP A 74 8.46 -2.43 -3.70
CA TRP A 74 8.97 -2.72 -2.36
C TRP A 74 10.14 -3.68 -2.44
N LYS A 75 11.21 -3.37 -1.70
CA LYS A 75 12.37 -4.25 -1.55
C LYS A 75 12.84 -4.28 -0.11
N PHE A 76 13.29 -5.45 0.34
CA PHE A 76 14.05 -5.56 1.58
C PHE A 76 15.49 -5.11 1.32
N VAL A 77 16.01 -4.28 2.21
CA VAL A 77 17.41 -3.82 2.19
C VAL A 77 18.01 -4.03 3.57
N PRO A 78 19.10 -4.83 3.71
CA PRO A 78 19.80 -5.54 2.64
C PRO A 78 19.09 -6.82 2.20
N SER A 79 19.09 -7.09 0.89
CA SER A 79 18.46 -8.28 0.30
C SER A 79 19.14 -9.59 0.70
N SER A 80 20.44 -9.56 1.02
CA SER A 80 21.22 -10.73 1.43
C SER A 80 20.67 -11.41 2.69
N LEU A 81 20.00 -10.66 3.57
CA LEU A 81 19.34 -11.22 4.75
C LEU A 81 17.92 -11.70 4.46
N ALA A 82 17.18 -10.96 3.64
CA ALA A 82 15.78 -11.26 3.37
C ALA A 82 15.59 -12.46 2.44
N ILE A 83 16.41 -12.62 1.41
CA ILE A 83 16.30 -13.73 0.45
C ILE A 83 16.33 -15.12 1.12
N PRO A 84 17.31 -15.46 1.98
CA PRO A 84 17.32 -16.77 2.62
C PRO A 84 16.15 -16.94 3.61
N ALA A 85 15.71 -15.87 4.28
CA ALA A 85 14.54 -15.93 5.16
C ALA A 85 13.24 -16.21 4.38
N ILE A 86 13.02 -15.48 3.28
CA ILE A 86 11.86 -15.69 2.39
C ILE A 86 11.82 -17.13 1.89
N ARG A 87 12.97 -17.72 1.51
CA ARG A 87 13.01 -19.12 1.07
C ARG A 87 12.53 -20.06 2.17
N ARG A 88 13.10 -19.95 3.39
CA ARG A 88 12.69 -20.78 4.53
C ARG A 88 11.20 -20.62 4.85
N ASP A 89 10.69 -19.38 4.83
CA ASP A 89 9.28 -19.11 5.12
C ASP A 89 8.36 -19.69 4.05
N LYS A 90 8.74 -19.61 2.77
CA LYS A 90 7.98 -20.23 1.68
C LYS A 90 7.97 -21.75 1.81
N ASP A 91 9.11 -22.37 2.11
CA ASP A 91 9.22 -23.82 2.30
C ASP A 91 8.34 -24.27 3.49
N LEU A 92 8.26 -23.47 4.56
CA LEU A 92 7.41 -23.74 5.72
C LEU A 92 5.91 -23.61 5.41
N LEU A 93 5.51 -22.53 4.71
CA LEU A 93 4.09 -22.20 4.47
C LEU A 93 3.45 -23.04 3.36
N PHE A 94 4.23 -23.38 2.32
CA PHE A 94 3.71 -24.00 1.11
C PHE A 94 4.29 -25.40 0.84
N GLY A 95 5.28 -25.82 1.63
CA GLY A 95 6.05 -27.05 1.41
C GLY A 95 7.03 -26.92 0.25
N ASN A 96 7.79 -28.00 0.01
CA ASN A 96 8.66 -28.13 -1.15
C ASN A 96 7.82 -28.62 -2.35
N ARG A 97 7.26 -27.70 -3.12
CA ARG A 97 6.69 -27.99 -4.46
C ARG A 97 7.56 -27.38 -5.54
#